data_AF-A0A4R0E859-F1
#
_entry.id   AF-A0A4R0E859-F1
#
_cell.length_a   1.000
_cell.length_b   1.000
_cell.length_c   1.000
_cell.angle_alpha   90.00
_cell.angle_beta   90.00
_cell.angle_gamma   90.00
#
_symmetry.space_group_name_H-M   'P 1'
#
loop_
_entity.id
_entity.type
_entity.pdbx_description
1 polymer ?
#
loop_
_entity_poly.entity_id
_entity_poly.type
_entity_poly.pdbx_seq_one_letter_code
_entity_poly.pdbx_strand_id
1 'polypeptide(L)'
;MNAIVKANQNAAANFLTPTSLQEAMQIADLLAGSDIVPKDYQRKPGNILVAMQWGAEIGLQPLQALQNIAVINGRPSVWGDAMLALVRSSGLLEFIREELSDNGQEATCTVKRKGQEPVVSKFSMEDAKKAGLSGKQGPWTQYPKRMLKLRARSYALRDEFTDVLKGMAIAEEEQDKEIDITPAAVSAESGTVKANSGSSALKQRMAKKAAVDSVATEIDLTPYYQRIDNATSLDELNQIGADIAALNLGEPAKSEIGNLFKAKREELKANQVFPAESVQSVIEEINNTADLDALNAIMASRFEPFTAQMNDDQIMQINSAYEAQEAALTA
;
A
#
# COMPACT_ATOMS: atom_id res chain seq x y z
N MET A 1 -63.88 3.75 13.25
CA MET A 1 -62.90 3.65 12.15
C MET A 1 -61.52 3.63 12.77
N ASN A 2 -60.94 2.45 12.98
CA ASN A 2 -59.58 2.34 13.51
C ASN A 2 -58.61 2.45 12.32
N ALA A 3 -57.86 3.55 12.28
CA ALA A 3 -56.81 3.75 11.29
C ALA A 3 -55.71 2.72 11.52
N ILE A 4 -55.57 1.77 10.60
CA ILE A 4 -54.40 0.89 10.54
C ILE A 4 -53.25 1.75 10.03
N VAL A 5 -52.44 2.28 10.95
CA VAL A 5 -51.15 2.88 10.61
C VAL A 5 -50.25 1.75 10.14
N LYS A 6 -49.86 1.74 8.86
CA LYS A 6 -48.81 0.86 8.37
C LYS A 6 -47.54 1.17 9.17
N ALA A 7 -47.10 0.21 10.00
CA ALA A 7 -45.79 0.30 10.63
C ALA A 7 -44.75 0.52 9.52
N ASN A 8 -43.92 1.55 9.69
CA ASN A 8 -42.88 1.90 8.73
C ASN A 8 -41.82 0.77 8.78
N GLN A 9 -41.91 -0.21 7.87
CA GLN A 9 -41.18 -1.48 7.96
C GLN A 9 -39.66 -1.38 7.70
N ASN A 10 -39.09 -0.18 7.52
CA ASN A 10 -37.66 0.01 7.29
C ASN A 10 -37.10 1.20 8.06
N ALA A 11 -37.37 1.31 9.37
CA ALA A 11 -36.47 2.04 10.25
C ALA A 11 -35.26 1.15 10.56
N ALA A 12 -34.47 0.80 9.53
CA ALA A 12 -33.08 0.43 9.81
C ALA A 12 -32.50 1.63 10.56
N ALA A 13 -31.99 1.42 11.76
CA ALA A 13 -31.42 2.51 12.54
C ALA A 13 -30.37 3.22 11.66
N ASN A 14 -30.57 4.52 11.37
CA ASN A 14 -29.62 5.38 10.65
C ASN A 14 -28.33 5.62 11.48
N PHE A 15 -27.88 4.61 12.21
CA PHE A 15 -26.78 4.70 13.17
C PHE A 15 -25.44 4.94 12.49
N LEU A 16 -25.27 4.48 11.25
CA LEU A 16 -24.03 4.63 10.48
C LEU A 16 -24.21 5.49 9.23
N THR A 17 -25.30 6.25 9.14
CA THR A 17 -25.57 7.11 7.98
C THR A 17 -25.15 8.54 8.32
N PRO A 18 -23.92 8.96 7.96
CA PRO A 18 -23.43 10.27 8.33
C PRO A 18 -24.20 11.40 7.62
N THR A 19 -24.36 12.52 8.32
CA THR A 19 -24.98 13.75 7.81
C THR A 19 -23.96 14.80 7.40
N SER A 20 -22.69 14.60 7.76
CA SER A 20 -21.57 15.48 7.40
C SER A 20 -20.32 14.66 7.04
N LEU A 21 -19.40 15.27 6.29
CA LEU A 21 -18.11 14.65 5.98
C LEU A 21 -17.31 14.34 7.26
N GLN A 22 -17.39 15.21 8.27
CA GLN A 22 -16.69 15.02 9.55
C GLN A 22 -17.17 13.74 10.27
N GLU A 23 -18.49 13.56 10.34
CA GLU A 23 -19.11 12.37 10.93
C GLU A 23 -18.78 11.11 10.11
N ALA A 24 -18.79 11.22 8.78
CA ALA A 24 -18.43 10.12 7.89
C ALA A 24 -16.98 9.66 8.11
N MET A 25 -16.05 10.61 8.27
CA MET A 25 -14.65 10.33 8.58
C MET A 25 -14.50 9.65 9.96
N GLN A 26 -15.20 10.13 10.98
CA GLN A 26 -15.17 9.51 12.31
C GLN A 26 -15.68 8.05 12.29
N ILE A 27 -16.77 7.80 11.57
CA ILE A 27 -17.28 6.45 11.35
C ILE A 27 -16.25 5.60 10.61
N ALA A 28 -15.63 6.15 9.57
CA ALA A 28 -14.63 5.43 8.79
C ALA A 28 -13.38 5.07 9.61
N ASP A 29 -12.89 5.98 10.45
CA ASP A 29 -11.77 5.73 11.38
C ASP A 29 -12.11 4.63 12.38
N LEU A 30 -13.32 4.66 12.95
CA LEU A 30 -13.79 3.62 13.87
C LEU A 30 -13.84 2.25 13.18
N LEU A 31 -14.42 2.19 11.98
CA LEU A 31 -14.56 0.94 11.22
C LEU A 31 -13.19 0.41 10.75
N ALA A 32 -12.23 1.28 10.45
CA ALA A 32 -10.87 0.89 10.06
C ALA A 32 -10.14 0.09 11.15
N GLY A 33 -10.52 0.27 12.42
CA GLY A 33 -9.96 -0.46 13.56
C GLY A 33 -10.62 -1.81 13.84
N SER A 34 -11.67 -2.20 13.12
CA SER A 34 -12.43 -3.42 13.39
C SER A 34 -11.95 -4.63 12.59
N ASP A 35 -11.80 -5.78 13.26
CA ASP A 35 -11.38 -7.03 12.61
C ASP A 35 -12.47 -7.68 11.75
N ILE A 36 -13.75 -7.33 11.96
CA ILE A 36 -14.86 -7.84 11.13
C ILE A 36 -14.94 -7.14 9.77
N VAL A 37 -14.34 -5.95 9.64
CA VAL A 37 -14.26 -5.22 8.38
C VAL A 37 -13.24 -5.92 7.48
N PRO A 38 -13.52 -6.11 6.18
CA PRO A 38 -12.60 -6.79 5.27
C PRO A 38 -11.20 -6.18 5.26
N LYS A 39 -10.18 -7.02 5.03
CA LYS A 39 -8.76 -6.62 5.09
C LYS A 39 -8.41 -5.45 4.19
N ASP A 40 -9.13 -5.29 3.07
CA ASP A 40 -8.91 -4.19 2.12
C ASP A 40 -9.27 -2.81 2.68
N TYR A 41 -10.04 -2.78 3.77
CA TYR A 41 -10.53 -1.58 4.46
C TYR A 41 -9.89 -1.36 5.83
N GLN A 42 -9.32 -2.41 6.44
CA GLN A 42 -8.64 -2.29 7.73
C GLN A 42 -7.47 -1.30 7.65
N ARG A 43 -7.40 -0.40 8.63
CA ARG A 43 -6.41 0.70 8.71
C ARG A 43 -6.41 1.64 7.49
N LYS A 44 -7.52 1.70 6.74
CA LYS A 44 -7.69 2.52 5.53
C LYS A 44 -9.03 3.29 5.58
N PRO A 45 -9.17 4.29 6.46
CA PRO A 45 -10.42 5.04 6.63
C PRO A 45 -10.88 5.75 5.35
N GLY A 46 -9.96 6.27 4.53
CA GLY A 46 -10.30 6.85 3.23
C GLY A 46 -11.00 5.87 2.28
N ASN A 47 -10.55 4.61 2.25
CA ASN A 47 -11.22 3.57 1.43
C ASN A 47 -12.61 3.24 1.97
N ILE A 48 -12.79 3.24 3.28
CA ILE A 48 -14.09 3.01 3.93
C ILE A 48 -15.06 4.14 3.57
N LEU A 49 -14.64 5.39 3.67
CA LEU A 49 -15.46 6.54 3.30
C LEU A 49 -15.92 6.44 1.83
N VAL A 50 -14.98 6.16 0.92
CA VAL A 50 -15.28 6.03 -0.51
C VAL A 50 -16.21 4.84 -0.78
N ALA A 51 -15.99 3.69 -0.13
CA ALA A 51 -16.87 2.53 -0.28
C ALA A 51 -18.28 2.79 0.28
N MET A 52 -18.40 3.49 1.42
CA MET A 52 -19.70 3.91 1.96
C MET A 52 -20.44 4.83 1.00
N GLN A 53 -19.76 5.80 0.38
CA GLN A 53 -20.37 6.69 -0.60
C GLN A 53 -20.83 5.92 -1.84
N TRP A 54 -19.97 5.05 -2.40
CA TRP A 54 -20.37 4.18 -3.52
C TRP A 54 -21.55 3.29 -3.16
N GLY A 55 -21.54 2.73 -1.96
CA GLY A 55 -22.65 1.95 -1.42
C GLY A 55 -23.94 2.74 -1.40
N ALA A 56 -23.91 3.95 -0.84
CA ALA A 56 -25.07 4.84 -0.79
C ALA A 56 -25.62 5.14 -2.19
N GLU A 57 -24.74 5.36 -3.17
CA GLU A 57 -25.13 5.57 -4.57
C GLU A 57 -25.92 4.38 -5.14
N ILE A 58 -25.47 3.15 -4.90
CA ILE A 58 -26.14 1.94 -5.41
C ILE A 58 -27.20 1.37 -4.44
N GLY A 59 -27.54 2.10 -3.37
CA GLY A 59 -28.59 1.71 -2.42
C GLY A 59 -28.16 0.69 -1.36
N LEU A 60 -26.86 0.48 -1.15
CA LEU A 60 -26.33 -0.30 -0.05
C LEU A 60 -26.14 0.55 1.21
N GLN A 61 -26.49 -0.03 2.35
CA GLN A 61 -26.16 0.55 3.66
C GLN A 61 -24.65 0.44 3.94
N PRO A 62 -24.08 1.28 4.81
CA PRO A 62 -22.63 1.35 5.06
C PRO A 62 -21.93 0.00 5.25
N LEU A 63 -22.42 -0.86 6.14
CA LEU A 63 -21.81 -2.17 6.38
C LEU A 63 -22.03 -3.14 5.22
N GLN A 64 -23.16 -3.03 4.52
CA GLN A 64 -23.37 -3.81 3.29
C GLN A 64 -22.41 -3.37 2.20
N ALA A 65 -22.11 -2.07 2.09
CA ALA A 65 -21.15 -1.55 1.13
C ALA A 65 -19.75 -2.14 1.38
N LEU A 66 -19.28 -2.11 2.62
CA LEU A 66 -17.96 -2.68 2.97
C LEU A 66 -17.89 -4.20 2.72
N GLN A 67 -18.98 -4.93 2.92
CA GLN A 67 -19.01 -6.36 2.65
C GLN A 67 -19.07 -6.69 1.16
N ASN A 68 -19.76 -5.86 0.37
CA ASN A 68 -20.14 -6.20 -1.00
C ASN A 68 -19.34 -5.46 -2.08
N ILE A 69 -18.60 -4.41 -1.71
CA ILE A 69 -17.68 -3.68 -2.60
C ILE A 69 -16.26 -4.16 -2.30
N ALA A 70 -15.60 -4.75 -3.29
CA ALA A 70 -14.19 -5.09 -3.27
C ALA A 70 -13.35 -3.97 -3.91
N VAL A 71 -12.15 -3.75 -3.40
CA VAL A 71 -11.18 -2.82 -3.99
C VAL A 71 -10.13 -3.63 -4.72
N ILE A 72 -10.20 -3.64 -6.05
CA ILE A 72 -9.32 -4.45 -6.91
C ILE A 72 -8.48 -3.51 -7.75
N ASN A 73 -7.16 -3.52 -7.58
CA ASN A 73 -6.23 -2.59 -8.24
C ASN A 73 -6.64 -1.11 -8.11
N GLY A 74 -7.14 -0.73 -6.93
CA GLY A 74 -7.61 0.64 -6.65
C GLY A 74 -8.97 0.97 -7.28
N ARG A 75 -9.68 0.00 -7.88
CA ARG A 75 -11.01 0.19 -8.45
C ARG A 75 -12.08 -0.43 -7.56
N PRO A 76 -13.13 0.35 -7.17
CA PRO A 76 -14.27 -0.21 -6.47
C PRO A 76 -15.09 -1.08 -7.43
N SER A 77 -15.39 -2.30 -6.99
CA SER A 77 -16.10 -3.31 -7.78
C SER A 77 -17.08 -4.04 -6.89
N VAL A 78 -18.26 -4.40 -7.41
CA VAL A 78 -19.29 -5.11 -6.65
C VAL A 78 -19.20 -6.61 -6.88
N TRP A 79 -19.35 -7.42 -5.83
CA TRP A 79 -19.42 -8.88 -5.99
C TRP A 79 -20.65 -9.28 -6.82
N GLY A 80 -20.51 -10.28 -7.69
CA GLY A 80 -21.58 -10.67 -8.61
C GLY A 80 -22.89 -11.07 -7.92
N ASP A 81 -22.82 -11.65 -6.72
CA ASP A 81 -24.02 -12.00 -5.94
C ASP A 81 -24.71 -10.76 -5.36
N ALA A 82 -23.94 -9.74 -4.95
CA ALA A 82 -24.48 -8.47 -4.51
C ALA A 82 -25.12 -7.69 -5.67
N MET A 83 -24.54 -7.74 -6.87
CA MET A 83 -25.16 -7.20 -8.08
C MET A 83 -26.55 -7.80 -8.31
N LEU A 84 -26.71 -9.13 -8.22
CA LEU A 84 -28.03 -9.76 -8.37
C LEU A 84 -28.99 -9.34 -7.25
N ALA A 85 -28.50 -9.18 -6.02
CA ALA A 85 -29.31 -8.71 -4.90
C ALA A 85 -29.84 -7.29 -5.13
N LEU A 86 -28.99 -6.38 -5.64
CA LEU A 86 -29.36 -5.01 -6.00
C LEU A 86 -30.41 -4.97 -7.10
N VAL A 87 -30.23 -5.77 -8.15
CA VAL A 87 -31.21 -5.84 -9.24
C VAL A 87 -32.55 -6.40 -8.73
N ARG A 88 -32.53 -7.42 -7.86
CA ARG A 88 -33.77 -7.95 -7.25
C ARG A 88 -34.45 -6.94 -6.34
N SER A 89 -33.70 -6.19 -5.52
CA SER A 89 -34.25 -5.20 -4.61
C SER A 89 -34.82 -3.97 -5.32
N SER A 90 -34.34 -3.66 -6.54
CA SER A 90 -34.87 -2.57 -7.36
C SER A 90 -36.36 -2.70 -7.72
N GLY A 91 -36.90 -3.92 -7.66
CA GLY A 91 -38.28 -4.21 -8.07
C GLY A 91 -38.51 -4.15 -9.59
N LEU A 92 -37.47 -3.93 -10.40
CA LEU A 92 -37.54 -3.82 -11.86
C LEU A 92 -37.37 -5.17 -12.57
N LEU A 93 -36.76 -6.16 -11.91
CA LEU A 93 -36.59 -7.50 -12.44
C LEU A 93 -37.93 -8.27 -12.44
N GLU A 94 -38.33 -8.79 -13.59
CA GLU A 94 -39.47 -9.70 -13.71
C GLU A 94 -39.02 -11.14 -13.49
N PHE A 95 -38.00 -11.60 -14.23
CA PHE A 95 -37.36 -12.88 -13.97
C PHE A 95 -35.89 -12.88 -14.39
N ILE A 96 -35.15 -13.82 -13.81
CA ILE A 96 -33.83 -14.23 -14.26
C ILE A 96 -33.80 -15.76 -14.31
N ARG A 97 -33.27 -16.31 -15.40
CA ARG A 97 -33.03 -17.74 -15.57
C ARG A 97 -31.57 -17.94 -15.94
N GLU A 98 -30.90 -18.84 -15.24
CA GLU A 98 -29.53 -19.23 -15.55
C GLU A 98 -29.49 -20.72 -15.84
N GLU A 99 -28.95 -21.07 -17.00
CA GLU A 99 -28.89 -22.43 -17.50
C GLU A 99 -27.44 -22.76 -17.88
N LEU A 100 -27.06 -24.01 -17.66
CA LEU A 100 -25.83 -24.57 -18.20
C LEU A 100 -26.21 -25.51 -19.34
N SER A 101 -25.41 -25.54 -20.39
CA SER A 101 -25.52 -26.57 -21.42
C SER A 101 -25.35 -27.97 -20.82
N ASP A 102 -25.86 -28.99 -21.50
CA ASP A 102 -25.80 -30.38 -21.04
C ASP A 102 -24.36 -30.86 -20.77
N ASN A 103 -23.42 -30.42 -21.60
CA ASN A 103 -22.00 -30.71 -21.42
C ASN A 103 -21.29 -29.79 -20.40
N GLY A 104 -22.00 -28.81 -19.83
CA GLY A 104 -21.49 -27.87 -18.83
C GLY A 104 -20.44 -26.90 -19.35
N GLN A 105 -20.34 -26.69 -20.66
CA GLN A 105 -19.32 -25.84 -21.31
C GLN A 105 -19.83 -24.45 -21.71
N GLU A 106 -21.13 -24.18 -21.64
CA GLU A 106 -21.73 -22.88 -21.89
C GLU A 106 -22.72 -22.56 -20.77
N ALA A 107 -22.69 -21.32 -20.28
CA ALA A 107 -23.74 -20.77 -19.44
C ALA A 107 -24.56 -19.75 -20.23
N THR A 108 -25.88 -19.81 -20.07
CA THR A 108 -26.83 -18.84 -20.60
C THR A 108 -27.53 -18.15 -19.44
N CYS A 109 -27.60 -16.82 -19.47
CA CYS A 109 -28.41 -16.02 -18.55
C CYS A 109 -29.47 -15.27 -19.34
N THR A 110 -30.74 -15.54 -19.06
CA THR A 110 -31.86 -14.77 -19.59
C THR A 110 -32.42 -13.89 -18.49
N VAL A 111 -32.46 -12.58 -18.74
CA VAL A 111 -33.03 -11.59 -17.82
C VAL A 111 -34.20 -10.91 -18.50
N LYS A 112 -35.27 -10.66 -17.75
CA LYS A 112 -36.38 -9.85 -18.21
C LYS A 112 -36.63 -8.74 -17.22
N ARG A 113 -36.52 -7.50 -17.71
CA ARG A 113 -36.94 -6.31 -17.00
C ARG A 113 -38.41 -6.02 -17.28
N LYS A 114 -39.13 -5.52 -16.29
CA LYS A 114 -40.54 -5.16 -16.43
C LYS A 114 -40.74 -4.18 -17.58
N GLY A 115 -41.67 -4.50 -18.47
CA GLY A 115 -42.00 -3.67 -19.62
C GLY A 115 -41.00 -3.71 -20.77
N GLN A 116 -40.01 -4.60 -20.73
CA GLN A 116 -39.03 -4.81 -21.80
C GLN A 116 -39.01 -6.27 -22.25
N GLU A 117 -38.47 -6.50 -23.45
CA GLU A 117 -38.26 -7.85 -23.96
C GLU A 117 -37.12 -8.55 -23.21
N PRO A 118 -37.16 -9.89 -23.06
CA PRO A 118 -36.06 -10.62 -22.43
C PRO A 118 -34.75 -10.47 -23.20
N VAL A 119 -33.66 -10.25 -22.47
CA VAL A 119 -32.29 -10.23 -22.99
C VAL A 119 -31.58 -11.52 -22.59
N VAL A 120 -30.80 -12.07 -23.53
CA VAL A 120 -30.05 -13.30 -23.35
C VAL A 120 -28.56 -13.00 -23.47
N SER A 121 -27.80 -13.37 -22.45
CA SER A 121 -26.34 -13.38 -22.46
C SER A 121 -25.82 -14.81 -22.39
N LYS A 122 -24.71 -15.08 -23.05
CA LYS A 122 -24.05 -16.38 -23.07
C LYS A 122 -22.56 -16.22 -22.84
N PHE A 123 -21.97 -17.21 -22.16
CA PHE A 123 -20.52 -17.29 -22.02
C PHE A 123 -20.08 -18.76 -22.00
N SER A 124 -19.13 -19.09 -22.86
CA SER A 124 -18.63 -20.46 -23.03
C SER A 124 -17.22 -20.65 -22.49
N MET A 125 -16.83 -21.91 -22.31
CA MET A 125 -15.43 -22.27 -22.04
C MET A 125 -14.51 -21.93 -23.22
N GLU A 126 -15.04 -21.84 -24.45
CA GLU A 126 -14.26 -21.37 -25.59
C GLU A 126 -13.95 -19.88 -25.46
N ASP A 127 -14.93 -19.07 -25.04
CA ASP A 127 -14.73 -17.65 -24.75
C ASP A 127 -13.75 -17.47 -23.60
N ALA A 128 -13.87 -18.28 -22.54
CA ALA A 128 -12.94 -18.30 -21.42
C ALA A 128 -11.50 -18.62 -21.86
N LYS A 129 -11.31 -19.55 -22.80
CA LYS A 129 -10.00 -19.89 -23.39
C LYS A 129 -9.45 -18.72 -24.20
N LYS A 130 -10.27 -18.11 -25.07
CA LYS A 130 -9.89 -16.94 -25.88
C LYS A 130 -9.50 -15.75 -25.00
N ALA A 131 -10.18 -15.57 -23.87
CA ALA A 131 -9.89 -14.54 -22.88
C ALA A 131 -8.72 -14.88 -21.94
N GLY A 132 -8.08 -16.04 -22.09
CA GLY A 132 -6.97 -16.47 -21.24
C GLY A 132 -7.36 -16.80 -19.79
N LEU A 133 -8.65 -17.03 -19.52
CA LEU A 133 -9.20 -17.26 -18.18
C LEU A 133 -9.16 -18.73 -17.78
N SER A 134 -9.44 -19.63 -18.72
CA SER A 134 -9.60 -21.06 -18.42
C SER A 134 -8.36 -21.73 -17.84
N GLY A 135 -7.17 -21.18 -18.12
CA GLY A 135 -5.90 -21.67 -17.60
C GLY A 135 -5.42 -20.96 -16.33
N LYS A 136 -6.13 -19.92 -15.86
CA LYS A 136 -5.73 -19.21 -14.63
C LYS A 136 -5.92 -20.10 -13.41
N GLN A 137 -4.90 -20.15 -12.58
CA GLN A 137 -4.98 -20.80 -11.28
C GLN A 137 -6.07 -20.11 -10.44
N GLY A 138 -6.95 -20.90 -9.82
CA GLY A 138 -8.02 -20.39 -8.96
C GLY A 138 -9.43 -20.74 -9.46
N PRO A 139 -10.42 -19.86 -9.32
CA PRO A 139 -11.84 -20.21 -9.52
C PRO A 139 -12.18 -20.75 -10.91
N TRP A 140 -11.49 -20.31 -11.96
CA TRP A 140 -11.71 -20.82 -13.33
C TRP A 140 -11.29 -22.27 -13.51
N THR A 141 -10.29 -22.75 -12.77
CA THR A 141 -9.83 -24.14 -12.79
C THR A 141 -10.55 -25.00 -11.75
N GLN A 142 -10.86 -24.43 -10.58
CA GLN A 142 -11.51 -25.14 -9.47
C GLN A 142 -13.04 -25.22 -9.63
N TYR A 143 -13.67 -24.15 -10.12
CA TYR A 143 -15.12 -23.99 -10.20
C TYR A 143 -15.59 -23.42 -11.56
N PRO A 144 -15.18 -24.02 -12.71
CA PRO A 144 -15.43 -23.46 -14.04
C PRO A 144 -16.91 -23.20 -14.31
N LYS A 145 -17.81 -24.13 -13.94
CA LYS A 145 -19.26 -23.98 -14.13
C LYS A 145 -19.83 -22.76 -13.40
N ARG A 146 -19.32 -22.46 -12.19
CA ARG A 146 -19.72 -21.28 -11.43
C ARG A 146 -19.23 -20.03 -12.16
N MET A 147 -17.98 -20.00 -12.61
CA MET A 147 -17.41 -18.85 -13.32
C MET A 147 -18.13 -18.54 -14.64
N LEU A 148 -18.49 -19.56 -15.42
CA LEU A 148 -19.30 -19.38 -16.63
C LEU A 148 -20.65 -18.71 -16.30
N LYS A 149 -21.36 -19.23 -15.29
CA LYS A 149 -22.64 -18.65 -14.83
C LYS A 149 -22.48 -17.20 -14.39
N LEU A 150 -21.47 -16.92 -13.54
CA LEU A 150 -21.18 -15.57 -13.07
C LEU A 150 -20.96 -14.62 -14.23
N ARG A 151 -20.24 -15.06 -15.27
CA ARG A 151 -19.92 -14.24 -16.44
C ARG A 151 -21.12 -13.98 -17.35
N ALA A 152 -21.91 -15.00 -17.65
CA ALA A 152 -23.14 -14.81 -18.42
C ALA A 152 -24.10 -13.86 -17.68
N ARG A 153 -24.24 -14.04 -16.35
CA ARG A 153 -25.07 -13.20 -15.49
C ARG A 153 -24.59 -11.75 -15.45
N SER A 154 -23.30 -11.50 -15.31
CA SER A 154 -22.77 -10.15 -15.19
C SER A 154 -22.97 -9.32 -16.45
N TYR A 155 -22.85 -9.91 -17.63
CA TYR A 155 -23.16 -9.24 -18.90
C TYR A 155 -24.65 -8.91 -18.99
N ALA A 156 -25.53 -9.89 -18.76
CA ALA A 156 -26.97 -9.67 -18.82
C ALA A 156 -27.45 -8.57 -17.85
N LEU A 157 -26.98 -8.61 -16.59
CA LEU A 157 -27.41 -7.64 -15.59
C LEU A 157 -26.82 -6.24 -15.81
N ARG A 158 -25.58 -6.12 -16.29
CA ARG A 158 -24.99 -4.81 -16.58
C ARG A 158 -25.61 -4.14 -17.79
N ASP A 159 -25.98 -4.90 -18.82
CA ASP A 159 -26.61 -4.34 -20.01
C ASP A 159 -28.05 -3.89 -19.72
N GLU A 160 -28.81 -4.70 -18.97
CA GLU A 160 -30.26 -4.46 -18.76
C GLU A 160 -30.56 -3.56 -17.55
N PHE A 161 -29.70 -3.54 -16.53
CA PHE A 161 -29.90 -2.79 -15.28
C PHE A 161 -28.78 -1.77 -15.02
N THR A 162 -28.33 -1.10 -16.07
CA THR A 162 -27.28 -0.05 -16.03
C THR A 162 -27.57 1.04 -15.00
N ASP A 163 -28.82 1.47 -14.89
CA ASP A 163 -29.31 2.50 -13.97
C ASP A 163 -29.24 2.07 -12.50
N VAL A 164 -29.47 0.78 -12.23
CA VAL A 164 -29.36 0.20 -10.88
C VAL A 164 -27.89 0.06 -10.47
N LEU A 165 -27.04 -0.39 -11.40
CA LEU A 165 -25.65 -0.73 -11.12
C LEU A 165 -24.68 0.46 -11.28
N LYS A 166 -25.12 1.56 -11.88
CA LYS A 166 -24.38 2.82 -12.02
C LYS A 166 -22.95 2.65 -12.57
N GLY A 167 -22.76 1.70 -13.48
CA GLY A 167 -21.46 1.44 -14.12
C GLY A 167 -20.41 0.76 -13.22
N MET A 168 -20.79 0.26 -12.03
CA MET A 168 -19.89 -0.49 -11.17
C MET A 168 -19.35 -1.75 -11.86
N ALA A 169 -18.04 -1.96 -11.76
CA ALA A 169 -17.40 -3.17 -12.25
C ALA A 169 -17.74 -4.39 -11.38
N ILE A 170 -17.61 -5.59 -11.94
CA ILE A 170 -17.82 -6.84 -11.20
C ILE A 170 -16.49 -7.31 -10.64
N ALA A 171 -16.47 -7.58 -9.34
CA ALA A 171 -15.26 -7.93 -8.61
C ALA A 171 -14.55 -9.14 -9.21
N GLU A 172 -15.28 -10.20 -9.53
CA GLU A 172 -14.73 -11.40 -10.16
C GLU A 172 -14.09 -11.09 -11.54
N GLU A 173 -14.68 -10.17 -12.32
CA GLU A 173 -14.13 -9.77 -13.62
C GLU A 173 -12.89 -8.87 -13.50
N GLU A 174 -12.83 -8.01 -12.49
CA GLU A 174 -11.65 -7.20 -12.23
C GLU A 174 -10.50 -8.04 -11.67
N GLN A 175 -10.79 -9.03 -10.82
CA GLN A 175 -9.79 -10.02 -10.36
C GLN A 175 -9.20 -10.81 -11.52
N ASP A 176 -10.04 -11.12 -12.52
CA ASP A 176 -9.58 -11.81 -13.72
C ASP A 176 -8.62 -10.98 -14.58
N LYS A 177 -8.42 -9.68 -14.31
CA LYS A 177 -7.40 -8.85 -14.96
C LYS A 177 -6.06 -8.85 -14.21
N GLU A 178 -6.02 -9.33 -12.98
CA GLU A 178 -4.77 -9.43 -12.22
C GLU A 178 -3.80 -10.40 -12.91
N ILE A 179 -2.56 -9.94 -13.04
CA ILE A 179 -1.44 -10.76 -13.52
C ILE A 179 -0.76 -11.30 -12.27
N ASP A 180 -0.86 -12.61 -12.07
CA ASP A 180 -0.12 -13.29 -11.02
C ASP A 180 1.36 -13.34 -11.43
N ILE A 181 2.19 -12.54 -10.75
CA ILE A 181 3.65 -12.49 -10.97
C ILE A 181 4.41 -13.45 -10.06
N THR A 182 3.74 -14.43 -9.43
CA THR A 182 4.40 -15.41 -8.57
C THR A 182 5.15 -16.45 -9.43
N PRO A 183 6.49 -16.61 -9.31
CA PRO A 183 7.22 -17.64 -10.05
C PRO A 183 6.77 -19.03 -9.61
N ALA A 184 6.48 -19.92 -10.55
CA ALA A 184 6.15 -21.32 -10.30
C ALA A 184 7.38 -22.04 -9.67
N ALA A 185 7.23 -22.52 -8.44
CA ALA A 185 8.30 -23.22 -7.73
C ALA A 185 8.50 -24.65 -8.28
N VAL A 186 9.70 -24.93 -8.79
CA VAL A 186 10.22 -26.28 -9.09
C VAL A 186 10.70 -26.95 -7.80
N SER A 187 10.29 -28.21 -7.60
CA SER A 187 10.67 -29.03 -6.44
C SER A 187 12.02 -29.73 -6.63
N ALA A 188 12.98 -29.49 -5.73
CA ALA A 188 14.06 -30.42 -5.34
C ALA A 188 14.73 -29.96 -4.03
N GLU A 189 15.15 -30.92 -3.22
CA GLU A 189 15.29 -30.89 -1.76
C GLU A 189 16.59 -30.32 -1.19
N SER A 190 16.47 -29.88 0.08
CA SER A 190 17.51 -29.74 1.12
C SER A 190 18.53 -28.61 1.02
N GLY A 191 18.01 -27.40 1.19
CA GLY A 191 18.58 -26.39 2.09
C GLY A 191 17.43 -25.87 2.96
N THR A 192 17.64 -25.60 4.25
CA THR A 192 16.59 -25.10 5.16
C THR A 192 16.16 -23.69 4.76
N VAL A 193 15.23 -23.61 3.81
CA VAL A 193 14.67 -22.36 3.29
C VAL A 193 13.51 -21.89 4.19
N LYS A 194 13.61 -20.62 4.61
CA LYS A 194 12.59 -19.87 5.35
C LYS A 194 11.24 -19.94 4.65
N ALA A 195 10.31 -20.69 5.24
CA ALA A 195 8.89 -20.53 4.97
C ALA A 195 8.41 -19.20 5.56
N ASN A 196 7.66 -18.44 4.76
CA ASN A 196 6.98 -17.19 5.13
C ASN A 196 6.48 -17.18 6.57
N SER A 197 7.04 -16.30 7.41
CA SER A 197 6.65 -16.18 8.81
C SER A 197 5.37 -15.34 8.96
N GLY A 198 4.26 -15.91 8.50
CA GLY A 198 2.91 -15.44 8.85
C GLY A 198 2.67 -15.56 10.35
N SER A 199 1.97 -14.57 10.93
CA SER A 199 1.34 -14.44 12.26
C SER A 199 2.06 -14.90 13.55
N SER A 200 2.91 -15.91 13.55
CA SER A 200 3.64 -16.45 14.71
C SER A 200 4.87 -15.60 15.06
N ALA A 201 5.63 -15.14 14.06
CA ALA A 201 6.72 -14.17 14.26
C ALA A 201 6.17 -12.78 14.67
N LEU A 202 4.96 -12.44 14.22
CA LEU A 202 4.24 -11.25 14.68
C LEU A 202 3.74 -11.44 16.12
N LYS A 203 3.23 -12.61 16.50
CA LYS A 203 2.86 -12.92 17.90
C LYS A 203 4.05 -12.91 18.86
N GLN A 204 5.23 -13.38 18.46
CA GLN A 204 6.44 -13.22 19.28
C GLN A 204 6.90 -11.75 19.35
N ARG A 205 6.74 -10.96 18.27
CA ARG A 205 6.94 -9.51 18.29
C ARG A 205 5.87 -8.75 19.10
N MET A 206 4.63 -9.24 19.13
CA MET A 206 3.49 -8.66 19.85
C MET A 206 3.49 -9.06 21.32
N ALA A 207 3.97 -10.24 21.70
CA ALA A 207 4.22 -10.58 23.11
C ALA A 207 5.35 -9.72 23.69
N LYS A 208 6.34 -9.34 22.85
CA LYS A 208 7.38 -8.37 23.21
C LYS A 208 6.88 -6.91 23.19
N LYS A 209 5.80 -6.60 22.46
CA LYS A 209 5.17 -5.26 22.35
C LYS A 209 4.05 -5.03 23.38
N ALA A 210 3.29 -6.06 23.75
CA ALA A 210 2.23 -6.01 24.76
C ALA A 210 2.78 -5.92 26.19
N ALA A 211 4.07 -6.15 26.39
CA ALA A 211 4.74 -5.86 27.67
C ALA A 211 5.04 -4.36 27.88
N VAL A 212 4.80 -3.50 26.88
CA VAL A 212 5.20 -2.07 26.92
C VAL A 212 4.01 -1.10 27.09
N ASP A 213 2.77 -1.50 26.75
CA ASP A 213 1.62 -0.61 26.87
C ASP A 213 0.96 -0.69 28.26
N SER A 214 1.64 -0.16 29.27
CA SER A 214 0.97 0.41 30.45
C SER A 214 1.90 1.40 31.15
N VAL A 215 1.32 2.56 31.48
CA VAL A 215 1.92 3.76 32.11
C VAL A 215 2.53 4.75 31.12
N ALA A 216 1.67 5.58 30.52
CA ALA A 216 2.10 6.84 29.92
C ALA A 216 2.66 7.73 31.04
N THR A 217 3.98 7.74 31.16
CA THR A 217 4.72 8.72 31.96
C THR A 217 4.93 9.91 31.05
N GLU A 218 4.51 11.11 31.46
CA GLU A 218 4.86 12.35 30.75
C GLU A 218 6.39 12.53 30.85
N ILE A 219 7.10 12.24 29.76
CA ILE A 219 8.54 12.45 29.66
C ILE A 219 8.76 13.85 29.07
N ASP A 220 9.48 14.70 29.79
CA ASP A 220 9.91 16.00 29.28
C ASP A 220 10.99 15.81 28.18
N LEU A 221 10.63 16.17 26.95
CA LEU A 221 11.51 16.06 25.78
C LEU A 221 12.32 17.32 25.51
N THR A 222 12.08 18.41 26.24
CA THR A 222 12.79 19.69 26.11
C THR A 222 14.32 19.54 26.09
N PRO A 223 14.93 18.71 26.96
CA PRO A 223 16.39 18.51 26.93
C PRO A 223 16.89 17.88 25.63
N TYR A 224 16.10 17.02 25.00
CA TYR A 224 16.48 16.32 23.78
C TYR A 224 16.36 17.22 22.55
N TYR A 225 15.35 18.10 22.50
CA TYR A 225 15.28 19.11 21.45
C TYR A 225 16.50 20.03 21.47
N GLN A 226 16.92 20.47 22.65
CA GLN A 226 18.13 21.30 22.80
C GLN A 226 19.41 20.54 22.42
N ARG A 227 19.52 19.26 22.78
CA ARG A 227 20.69 18.44 22.39
C ARG A 227 20.78 18.22 20.89
N ILE A 228 19.65 17.97 20.21
CA ILE A 228 19.65 17.85 18.74
C ILE A 228 20.07 19.17 18.10
N ASP A 229 19.49 20.29 18.53
CA ASP A 229 19.78 21.60 17.94
C ASP A 229 21.26 22.00 18.08
N ASN A 230 21.86 21.68 19.23
CA ASN A 230 23.26 21.97 19.53
C ASN A 230 24.25 20.91 19.05
N ALA A 231 23.81 19.81 18.42
CA ALA A 231 24.72 18.76 17.97
C ALA A 231 25.68 19.29 16.89
N THR A 232 26.98 19.11 17.11
CA THR A 232 28.04 19.65 16.24
C THR A 232 28.68 18.60 15.32
N SER A 233 28.39 17.32 15.54
CA SER A 233 28.94 16.21 14.77
C SER A 233 27.91 15.11 14.55
N LEU A 234 28.12 14.29 13.51
CA LEU A 234 27.26 13.14 13.24
C LEU A 234 27.34 12.09 14.37
N ASP A 235 28.49 11.95 15.03
CA ASP A 235 28.67 11.01 16.13
C ASP A 235 27.89 11.45 17.38
N GLU A 236 27.94 12.73 17.72
CA GLU A 236 27.14 13.31 18.80
C GLU A 236 25.63 13.16 18.52
N LEU A 237 25.22 13.44 17.28
CA LEU A 237 23.83 13.25 16.86
C LEU A 237 23.41 11.77 16.94
N ASN A 238 24.27 10.83 16.51
CA ASN A 238 23.99 9.40 16.61
C ASN A 238 23.83 8.95 18.07
N GLN A 239 24.65 9.46 18.99
CA GLN A 239 24.54 9.18 20.42
C GLN A 239 23.21 9.72 20.99
N ILE A 240 22.81 10.93 20.61
CA ILE A 240 21.50 11.49 21.00
C ILE A 240 20.36 10.62 20.46
N GLY A 241 20.49 10.11 19.23
CA GLY A 241 19.52 9.19 18.64
C GLY A 241 19.39 7.87 19.41
N ALA A 242 20.50 7.34 19.92
CA ALA A 242 20.51 6.16 20.79
C ALA A 242 19.80 6.43 22.12
N ASP A 243 20.05 7.59 22.74
CA ASP A 243 19.38 7.99 23.99
C ASP A 243 17.87 8.16 23.79
N ILE A 244 17.43 8.77 22.68
CA ILE A 244 16.01 8.92 22.34
C ILE A 244 15.35 7.55 22.08
N ALA A 245 16.07 6.62 21.43
CA ALA A 245 15.58 5.27 21.21
C ALA A 245 15.35 4.51 22.53
N ALA A 246 16.15 4.78 23.56
CA ALA A 246 15.99 4.19 24.89
C ALA A 246 14.73 4.68 25.62
N LEU A 247 14.20 5.85 25.28
CA LEU A 247 12.96 6.40 25.87
C LEU A 247 11.68 5.69 25.39
N ASN A 248 11.77 4.89 24.32
CA ASN A 248 10.66 4.09 23.80
C ASN A 248 9.37 4.88 23.53
N LEU A 249 9.52 6.06 22.91
CA LEU A 249 8.44 7.03 22.68
C LEU A 249 7.32 6.49 21.78
N GLY A 250 6.08 6.86 22.11
CA GLY A 250 4.89 6.67 21.28
C GLY A 250 4.65 7.81 20.28
N GLU A 251 3.61 7.67 19.45
CA GLU A 251 3.14 8.75 18.57
C GLU A 251 2.30 9.76 19.39
N PRO A 252 2.39 11.09 19.14
CA PRO A 252 3.10 11.75 18.04
C PRO A 252 4.56 12.15 18.36
N ALA A 253 4.98 12.09 19.63
CA ALA A 253 6.28 12.57 20.10
C ALA A 253 7.48 11.96 19.34
N LYS A 254 7.37 10.67 18.99
CA LYS A 254 8.36 9.97 18.16
C LYS A 254 8.54 10.58 16.77
N SER A 255 7.44 10.96 16.11
CA SER A 255 7.48 11.56 14.78
C SER A 255 8.04 12.97 14.82
N GLU A 256 7.67 13.77 15.82
CA GLU A 256 8.15 15.14 15.97
C GLU A 256 9.66 15.21 16.19
N ILE A 257 10.18 14.48 17.19
CA ILE A 257 11.62 14.46 17.47
C ILE A 257 12.41 13.80 16.34
N GLY A 258 11.81 12.81 15.65
CA GLY A 258 12.40 12.15 14.49
C GLY A 258 12.56 13.07 13.28
N ASN A 259 11.65 14.02 13.08
CA ASN A 259 11.76 15.03 12.03
C ASN A 259 12.89 16.03 12.34
N LEU A 260 12.99 16.49 13.59
CA LEU A 260 14.07 17.38 14.04
C LEU A 260 15.45 16.73 13.86
N PHE A 261 15.56 15.46 14.25
CA PHE A 261 16.78 14.66 14.10
C PHE A 261 17.22 14.54 12.64
N LYS A 262 16.27 14.28 11.72
CA LYS A 262 16.56 14.18 10.28
C LYS A 262 17.07 15.51 9.72
N ALA A 263 16.41 16.62 10.07
CA ALA A 263 16.81 17.94 9.63
C ALA A 263 18.25 18.27 10.09
N LYS A 264 18.58 18.03 11.38
CA LYS A 264 19.94 18.26 11.88
C LYS A 264 20.99 17.37 11.22
N ARG A 265 20.64 16.11 10.92
CA ARG A 265 21.53 15.19 10.21
C ARG A 265 21.83 15.66 8.78
N GLU A 266 20.84 16.21 8.10
CA GLU A 266 21.03 16.79 6.76
C GLU A 266 21.89 18.05 6.81
N GLU A 267 21.67 18.93 7.80
CA GLU A 267 22.51 20.11 8.04
C GLU A 267 23.98 19.74 8.28
N LEU A 268 24.24 18.78 9.18
CA LEU A 268 25.60 18.34 9.49
C LEU A 268 26.27 17.64 8.31
N LYS A 269 25.51 16.94 7.45
CA LYS A 269 26.04 16.37 6.20
C LYS A 269 26.33 17.43 5.15
N ALA A 270 25.48 18.44 5.03
CA ALA A 270 25.69 19.56 4.12
C ALA A 270 26.95 20.37 4.48
N ASN A 271 27.21 20.52 5.79
CA ASN A 271 28.43 21.16 6.31
C ASN A 271 29.69 20.27 6.23
N GLN A 272 29.54 18.99 5.84
CA GLN A 272 30.64 18.03 5.63
C GLN A 272 31.01 17.84 4.15
N VAL A 273 30.43 18.61 3.23
CA VAL A 273 30.79 18.54 1.81
C VAL A 273 32.12 19.27 1.61
N PHE A 274 33.17 18.54 1.24
CA PHE A 274 34.42 19.13 0.76
C PHE A 274 34.12 19.90 -0.55
N PRO A 275 34.27 21.24 -0.58
CA PRO A 275 33.90 22.03 -1.76
C PRO A 275 34.61 21.52 -3.01
N ALA A 276 33.95 21.48 -4.16
CA ALA A 276 34.60 21.08 -5.41
C ALA A 276 35.82 21.97 -5.75
N GLU A 277 35.80 23.24 -5.34
CA GLU A 277 36.91 24.18 -5.48
C GLU A 277 38.15 23.79 -4.65
N SER A 278 38.01 23.04 -3.55
CA SER A 278 39.16 22.64 -2.73
C SER A 278 39.94 21.46 -3.32
N VAL A 279 39.35 20.61 -4.16
CA VAL A 279 40.07 19.50 -4.83
C VAL A 279 41.08 20.04 -5.83
N GLN A 280 40.66 20.99 -6.67
CA GLN A 280 41.54 21.62 -7.66
C GLN A 280 42.70 22.36 -7.00
N SER A 281 42.44 23.05 -5.87
CA SER A 281 43.49 23.75 -5.12
C SER A 281 44.55 22.80 -4.55
N VAL A 282 44.15 21.61 -4.08
CA VAL A 282 45.09 20.60 -3.56
C VAL A 282 45.93 20.01 -4.69
N ILE A 283 45.33 19.75 -5.85
CA ILE A 283 46.05 19.27 -7.04
C ILE A 283 47.07 20.31 -7.52
N GLU A 284 46.73 21.60 -7.50
CA GLU A 284 47.66 22.68 -7.84
C GLU A 284 48.82 22.80 -6.84
N GLU A 285 48.57 22.66 -5.53
CA GLU A 285 49.63 22.64 -4.51
C GLU A 285 50.55 21.43 -4.72
N ILE A 286 50.01 20.24 -4.99
CA ILE A 286 50.77 19.02 -5.31
C ILE A 286 51.69 19.25 -6.51
N ASN A 287 51.14 19.71 -7.64
CA ASN A 287 51.89 19.88 -8.89
C ASN A 287 53.02 20.93 -8.80
N ASN A 288 52.91 21.89 -7.87
CA ASN A 288 53.91 22.95 -7.68
C ASN A 288 54.95 22.63 -6.60
N THR A 289 54.93 21.43 -6.04
CA THR A 289 55.83 21.05 -4.95
C THR A 289 57.22 20.67 -5.45
N ALA A 290 58.26 21.12 -4.74
CA ALA A 290 59.66 21.04 -5.17
C ALA A 290 60.46 19.87 -4.55
N ASP A 291 59.95 19.23 -3.50
CA ASP A 291 60.62 18.12 -2.81
C ASP A 291 59.63 17.15 -2.16
N LEU A 292 60.10 15.94 -1.86
CA LEU A 292 59.27 14.83 -1.39
C LEU A 292 58.71 15.07 0.03
N ASP A 293 59.43 15.81 0.88
CA ASP A 293 58.99 16.10 2.25
C ASP A 293 57.80 17.08 2.24
N ALA A 294 57.87 18.11 1.39
CA ALA A 294 56.78 19.04 1.17
C ALA A 294 55.54 18.35 0.54
N LEU A 295 55.76 17.39 -0.37
CA LEU A 295 54.68 16.66 -1.03
C LEU A 295 53.89 15.81 -0.01
N ASN A 296 54.61 15.10 0.86
CA ASN A 296 54.01 14.33 1.95
C ASN A 296 53.30 15.21 2.98
N ALA A 297 53.83 16.40 3.27
CA ALA A 297 53.20 17.35 4.20
C ALA A 297 51.84 17.88 3.69
N ILE A 298 51.70 18.08 2.38
CA ILE A 298 50.42 18.48 1.75
C ILE A 298 49.39 17.37 1.90
N MET A 299 49.76 16.12 1.62
CA MET A 299 48.84 14.98 1.77
C MET A 299 48.35 14.82 3.21
N ALA A 300 49.26 14.90 4.19
CA ALA A 300 48.92 14.78 5.61
C ALA A 300 48.01 15.91 6.13
N SER A 301 48.15 17.13 5.61
CA SER A 301 47.42 18.30 6.13
C SER A 301 46.15 18.65 5.36
N ARG A 302 46.11 18.36 4.06
CA ARG A 302 45.04 18.82 3.16
C ARG A 302 44.21 17.69 2.57
N PHE A 303 44.72 16.47 2.56
CA PHE A 303 44.02 15.32 2.00
C PHE A 303 43.54 14.35 3.08
N GLU A 304 44.45 13.78 3.88
CA GLU A 304 44.13 12.77 4.90
C GLU A 304 42.97 13.17 5.84
N PRO A 305 42.91 14.40 6.40
CA PRO A 305 41.85 14.79 7.34
C PRO A 305 40.45 14.84 6.71
N PHE A 306 40.38 14.93 5.38
CA PHE A 306 39.15 15.15 4.63
C PHE A 306 38.80 13.98 3.70
N THR A 307 39.63 12.93 3.62
CA THR A 307 39.38 11.73 2.80
C THR A 307 38.01 11.11 3.05
N ALA A 308 37.56 11.04 4.31
CA ALA A 308 36.24 10.50 4.67
C ALA A 308 35.06 11.34 4.15
N GLN A 309 35.31 12.56 3.66
CA GLN A 309 34.33 13.54 3.19
C GLN A 309 34.36 13.71 1.66
N MET A 310 35.25 13.00 0.96
CA MET A 310 35.40 13.02 -0.49
C MET A 310 34.69 11.83 -1.14
N ASN A 311 34.25 12.00 -2.39
CA ASN A 311 33.79 10.87 -3.20
C ASN A 311 34.96 10.16 -3.90
N ASP A 312 34.71 8.95 -4.41
CA ASP A 312 35.75 8.11 -5.03
C ASP A 312 36.48 8.80 -6.20
N ASP A 313 35.79 9.66 -6.96
CA ASP A 313 36.36 10.39 -8.09
C ASP A 313 37.33 11.49 -7.62
N GLN A 314 36.98 12.22 -6.57
CA GLN A 314 37.84 13.24 -5.96
C GLN A 314 39.10 12.64 -5.33
N ILE A 315 38.96 11.49 -4.65
CA ILE A 315 40.08 10.74 -4.07
C ILE A 315 41.02 10.26 -5.19
N MET A 316 40.46 9.73 -6.27
CA MET A 316 41.22 9.26 -7.43
C MET A 316 42.01 10.40 -8.10
N GLN A 317 41.41 11.58 -8.26
CA GLN A 317 42.08 12.73 -8.87
C GLN A 317 43.29 13.22 -8.04
N ILE A 318 43.16 13.30 -6.72
CA ILE A 318 44.25 13.74 -5.84
C ILE A 318 45.37 12.69 -5.78
N ASN A 319 45.02 11.40 -5.65
CA ASN A 319 46.01 10.32 -5.65
C ASN A 319 46.79 10.27 -6.98
N SER A 320 46.11 10.42 -8.11
CA SER A 320 46.76 10.45 -9.42
C SER A 320 47.73 11.62 -9.58
N ALA A 321 47.42 12.79 -9.01
CA ALA A 321 48.32 13.95 -9.02
C ALA A 321 49.55 13.71 -8.13
N TYR A 322 49.34 13.12 -6.94
CA TYR A 322 50.44 12.75 -6.04
C TYR A 322 51.40 11.75 -6.70
N GLU A 323 50.89 10.66 -7.27
CA GLU A 323 51.71 9.64 -7.94
C GLU A 323 52.53 10.23 -9.10
N ALA A 324 51.93 11.13 -9.89
CA ALA A 324 52.60 11.79 -11.00
C ALA A 324 53.74 12.71 -10.51
N GLN A 325 53.51 13.48 -9.44
CA GLN A 325 54.53 14.39 -8.90
C GLN A 325 55.63 13.63 -8.15
N GLU A 326 55.29 12.58 -7.40
CA GLU A 326 56.25 11.71 -6.74
C GLU A 326 57.20 11.08 -7.77
N ALA A 327 56.65 10.56 -8.88
CA ALA A 327 57.46 10.04 -9.98
C ALA A 327 58.36 11.10 -10.62
N ALA A 328 57.91 12.35 -10.74
CA ALA A 328 58.71 13.44 -11.29
C ALA A 328 59.84 13.90 -10.35
N LEU A 329 59.64 13.87 -9.03
CA LEU A 329 60.63 14.27 -8.04
C LEU A 329 61.66 13.17 -7.72
N THR A 330 61.35 11.92 -8.08
CA THR A 330 62.22 10.75 -7.86
C THR A 330 62.99 10.30 -9.12
N ALA A 331 62.69 10.89 -10.27
CA ALA A 331 63.39 10.68 -11.55
C ALA A 331 64.62 11.58 -11.71
#